data_AF-A0A427KGR1-F1
#
_entry.id   AF-A0A427KGR1-F1
#
_cell.length_a   1.000
_cell.length_b   1.000
_cell.length_c   1.000
_cell.angle_alpha   90.00
_cell.angle_beta   90.00
_cell.angle_gamma   90.00
#
_symmetry.space_group_name_H-M   'P 1'
#
loop_
_entity.id
_entity.type
_entity.pdbx_description
1 polymer ?
#
loop_
_entity_poly.entity_id
_entity_poly.type
_entity_poly.pdbx_seq_one_letter_code
_entity_poly.pdbx_strand_id
1 'polypeptide(L)'
;MSQDLEFLLYPPIWPAVVYFIVSIVVFFLLYLGKLKVNRLHKYPLFIAYMVFVIAIASIQINIFANGYDFVRGFLHIDFDPYRYDSVYWGSLFFSMLYLLATPRNNF
;
A
#
# COMPACT_ATOMS: atom_id res chain seq x y z
N MET A 1 -30.84 -20.05 0.21
CA MET A 1 -31.28 -18.81 -0.45
C MET A 1 -31.25 -17.58 0.50
N SER A 2 -30.76 -17.72 1.73
CA SER A 2 -30.51 -16.61 2.68
C SER A 2 -29.01 -16.34 2.89
N GLN A 3 -28.14 -17.35 2.80
CA GLN A 3 -26.69 -17.17 2.95
C GLN A 3 -26.05 -16.32 1.83
N ASP A 4 -26.52 -16.43 0.60
CA ASP A 4 -26.00 -15.63 -0.53
C ASP A 4 -26.36 -14.14 -0.39
N LEU A 5 -27.48 -13.84 0.30
CA LEU A 5 -27.93 -12.48 0.56
C LEU A 5 -27.13 -11.83 1.69
N GLU A 6 -26.79 -12.59 2.74
CA GLU A 6 -25.87 -12.14 3.80
C GLU A 6 -24.45 -11.93 3.27
N PHE A 7 -23.98 -12.78 2.32
CA PHE A 7 -22.69 -12.60 1.64
C PHE A 7 -22.65 -11.35 0.75
N LEU A 8 -23.81 -10.92 0.22
CA LEU A 8 -23.95 -9.66 -0.51
C LEU A 8 -24.01 -8.44 0.42
N LEU A 9 -24.50 -8.59 1.65
CA LEU A 9 -24.56 -7.52 2.65
C LEU A 9 -23.26 -7.34 3.45
N TYR A 10 -22.55 -8.43 3.75
CA TYR A 10 -21.31 -8.43 4.51
C TYR A 10 -20.21 -9.13 3.71
N PRO A 11 -19.44 -8.38 2.92
CA PRO A 11 -18.30 -8.96 2.22
C PRO A 11 -17.32 -9.56 3.25
N PRO A 12 -16.69 -10.71 2.94
CA PRO A 12 -15.84 -11.41 3.89
C PRO A 12 -14.74 -10.49 4.41
N ILE A 13 -14.50 -10.46 5.72
CA ILE A 13 -13.55 -9.51 6.32
C ILE A 13 -12.08 -9.88 6.00
N TRP A 14 -11.83 -11.14 5.67
CA TRP A 14 -10.49 -11.70 5.44
C TRP A 14 -9.64 -10.98 4.39
N PRO A 15 -10.13 -10.62 3.19
CA PRO A 15 -9.34 -9.92 2.19
C PRO A 15 -8.88 -8.53 2.66
N ALA A 16 -9.73 -7.80 3.40
CA ALA A 16 -9.37 -6.52 3.99
C ALA A 16 -8.27 -6.70 5.06
N VAL A 17 -8.38 -7.72 5.91
CA VAL A 17 -7.37 -8.03 6.94
C VAL A 17 -6.02 -8.36 6.29
N VAL A 18 -6.01 -9.19 5.24
CA VAL A 18 -4.79 -9.52 4.50
C VAL A 18 -4.19 -8.26 3.87
N TYR A 19 -5.00 -7.40 3.27
CA TYR A 19 -4.54 -6.12 2.71
C TYR A 19 -3.84 -5.24 3.76
N PHE A 20 -4.41 -5.14 4.97
CA PHE A 20 -3.80 -4.37 6.07
C PHE A 20 -2.50 -5.00 6.56
N ILE A 21 -2.45 -6.32 6.74
CA ILE A 21 -1.23 -7.02 7.13
C ILE A 21 -0.12 -6.78 6.11
N VAL A 22 -0.42 -6.93 4.81
CA VAL A 22 0.55 -6.69 3.74
C VAL A 22 1.02 -5.24 3.75
N SER A 23 0.11 -4.27 3.90
CA SER A 23 0.46 -2.84 3.93
C SER A 23 1.37 -2.49 5.11
N ILE A 24 1.12 -3.08 6.29
CA ILE A 24 1.96 -2.92 7.48
C ILE A 24 3.35 -3.53 7.24
N VAL A 25 3.42 -4.75 6.70
CA VAL A 25 4.70 -5.42 6.40
C VAL A 25 5.53 -4.60 5.40
N VAL A 26 4.89 -4.10 4.34
CA VAL A 26 5.55 -3.24 3.35
C VAL A 26 6.06 -1.95 4.00
N PHE A 27 5.28 -1.31 4.87
CA PHE A 27 5.74 -0.13 5.61
C PHE A 27 6.99 -0.41 6.43
N PHE A 28 7.01 -1.52 7.19
CA PHE A 28 8.19 -1.90 7.97
C PHE A 28 9.42 -2.16 7.10
N LEU A 29 9.25 -2.83 5.95
CA LEU A 29 10.32 -3.03 5.00
C LEU A 29 10.86 -1.71 4.44
N LEU A 30 9.98 -0.77 4.09
CA LEU A 30 10.36 0.58 3.65
C LEU A 30 11.07 1.37 4.75
N TYR A 31 10.66 1.21 6.00
CA TYR A 31 11.30 1.87 7.13
C TYR A 31 12.70 1.31 7.40
N LEU A 32 12.87 -0.02 7.36
CA LEU A 32 14.18 -0.66 7.51
C LEU A 32 15.13 -0.29 6.36
N GLY A 33 14.62 -0.24 5.13
CA GLY A 33 15.40 0.20 3.97
C GLY A 33 15.88 1.65 4.12
N LYS A 34 15.02 2.55 4.62
CA LYS A 34 15.39 3.94 4.95
C LYS A 34 16.58 3.99 5.92
N LEU A 35 16.55 3.23 7.01
CA LEU A 35 17.65 3.20 7.99
C LEU A 35 18.96 2.74 7.34
N LYS A 36 18.90 1.72 6.48
CA LYS A 36 20.07 1.20 5.78
C LYS A 36 20.65 2.21 4.79
N VAL A 37 19.79 2.86 3.99
CA VAL A 37 20.21 3.86 3.00
C VAL A 37 20.82 5.09 3.68
N ASN A 38 20.20 5.57 4.77
CA ASN A 38 20.75 6.66 5.57
C ASN A 38 22.12 6.31 6.16
N ARG A 39 22.34 5.06 6.61
CA ARG A 39 23.64 4.63 7.15
C ARG A 39 24.73 4.58 6.07
N LEU A 40 24.37 4.15 4.86
CA LEU A 40 25.32 3.94 3.76
C LEU A 40 25.90 5.24 3.18
N HIS A 41 25.26 6.39 3.39
CA HIS A 41 25.68 7.69 2.86
C HIS A 41 26.20 7.59 1.41
N LYS A 42 25.42 6.97 0.51
CA LYS A 42 25.63 7.03 -0.94
C LYS A 42 24.51 7.83 -1.64
N TYR A 43 24.86 8.95 -2.25
CA TYR A 43 23.91 9.83 -2.95
C TYR A 43 23.07 9.14 -4.06
N PRO A 44 23.65 8.29 -4.95
CA PRO A 44 22.81 7.61 -5.95
C PRO A 44 21.85 6.60 -5.32
N LEU A 45 22.24 5.96 -4.21
CA LEU A 45 21.38 5.03 -3.49
C LEU A 45 20.22 5.77 -2.80
N PHE A 46 20.47 6.97 -2.30
CA PHE A 46 19.45 7.85 -1.75
C PHE A 46 18.36 8.18 -2.78
N ILE A 47 18.76 8.64 -3.97
CA ILE A 47 17.82 8.98 -5.04
C ILE A 47 17.04 7.74 -5.49
N ALA A 48 17.72 6.63 -5.75
CA ALA A 48 17.06 5.39 -6.18
C ALA A 48 16.03 4.91 -5.14
N TYR A 49 16.37 5.00 -3.86
CA TYR A 49 15.46 4.61 -2.79
C TYR A 49 14.29 5.58 -2.62
N MET A 50 14.52 6.89 -2.78
CA MET A 50 13.45 7.88 -2.76
C MET A 50 12.42 7.62 -3.88
N VAL A 51 12.90 7.40 -5.11
CA VAL A 51 12.03 7.05 -6.25
C VAL A 51 11.28 5.74 -5.99
N PHE A 52 11.95 4.75 -5.40
CA PHE A 52 11.33 3.48 -5.02
C PHE A 52 10.19 3.68 -4.00
N VAL A 53 10.42 4.43 -2.92
CA VAL A 53 9.38 4.74 -1.91
C VAL A 53 8.19 5.45 -2.56
N ILE A 54 8.45 6.42 -3.44
CA ILE A 54 7.40 7.14 -4.17
C ILE A 54 6.61 6.19 -5.08
N ALA A 55 7.28 5.28 -5.79
CA ALA A 55 6.61 4.29 -6.63
C ALA A 55 5.66 3.40 -5.83
N ILE A 56 6.09 2.94 -4.64
CA ILE A 56 5.25 2.11 -3.76
C ILE A 56 4.09 2.93 -3.15
N ALA A 57 4.32 4.20 -2.78
CA ALA A 57 3.24 5.08 -2.33
C ALA A 57 2.21 5.35 -3.44
N SER A 58 2.67 5.50 -4.68
CA SER A 58 1.81 5.65 -5.86
C SER A 58 0.91 4.43 -6.08
N ILE A 59 1.37 3.21 -5.79
CA ILE A 59 0.51 2.01 -5.84
C ILE A 59 -0.68 2.17 -4.89
N GLN A 60 -0.45 2.62 -3.65
CA GLN A 60 -1.52 2.84 -2.68
C GLN A 60 -2.48 3.96 -3.10
N ILE A 61 -1.96 5.06 -3.67
CA ILE A 61 -2.80 6.13 -4.24
C ILE A 61 -3.62 5.61 -5.43
N ASN A 62 -3.08 4.73 -6.26
CA ASN A 62 -3.82 4.16 -7.38
C ASN A 62 -4.91 3.18 -6.91
N ILE A 63 -4.66 2.43 -5.83
CA ILE A 63 -5.70 1.62 -5.18
C ILE A 63 -6.82 2.51 -4.63
N PHE A 64 -6.49 3.68 -4.10
CA PHE A 64 -7.50 4.67 -3.69
C PHE A 64 -8.27 5.25 -4.88
N ALA A 65 -7.57 5.74 -5.90
CA ALA A 65 -8.15 6.51 -7.00
C ALA A 65 -8.88 5.66 -8.03
N ASN A 66 -8.32 4.51 -8.39
CA ASN A 66 -8.80 3.64 -9.48
C ASN A 66 -9.38 2.30 -8.96
N GLY A 67 -9.18 1.98 -7.68
CA GLY A 67 -9.77 0.82 -7.02
C GLY A 67 -9.61 -0.49 -7.79
N TYR A 68 -10.74 -1.11 -8.13
CA TYR A 68 -10.80 -2.42 -8.78
C TYR A 68 -10.09 -2.47 -10.13
N ASP A 69 -10.17 -1.42 -10.94
CA ASP A 69 -9.57 -1.40 -12.29
C ASP A 69 -8.04 -1.47 -12.22
N PHE A 70 -7.44 -0.80 -11.22
CA PHE A 70 -5.99 -0.88 -11.01
C PHE A 70 -5.55 -2.21 -10.39
N VAL A 71 -6.29 -2.71 -9.40
CA VAL A 71 -5.95 -3.98 -8.74
C VAL A 71 -6.08 -5.17 -9.70
N ARG A 72 -7.11 -5.18 -10.54
CA ARG A 72 -7.27 -6.23 -11.55
C ARG A 72 -6.36 -6.04 -12.76
N GLY A 73 -6.21 -4.81 -13.26
CA GLY A 73 -5.44 -4.54 -14.47
C GLY A 73 -3.93 -4.56 -14.27
N PHE A 74 -3.44 -3.98 -13.17
CA PHE A 74 -1.99 -3.86 -12.92
C PHE A 74 -1.48 -4.99 -12.01
N LEU A 75 -2.18 -5.24 -10.89
CA LEU A 75 -1.77 -6.25 -9.91
C LEU A 75 -2.25 -7.67 -10.29
N HIS A 76 -3.20 -7.80 -11.22
CA HIS A 76 -3.80 -9.09 -11.62
C HIS A 76 -4.44 -9.84 -10.43
N ILE A 77 -4.96 -9.10 -9.45
CA ILE A 77 -5.63 -9.65 -8.27
C ILE A 77 -7.13 -9.40 -8.41
N ASP A 78 -7.96 -10.44 -8.26
CA ASP A 78 -9.41 -10.29 -8.14
C ASP A 78 -9.79 -9.86 -6.72
N PHE A 79 -9.46 -8.62 -6.39
CA PHE A 79 -9.82 -7.98 -5.13
C PHE A 79 -10.43 -6.61 -5.44
N ASP A 80 -11.64 -6.38 -4.95
CA ASP A 80 -12.38 -5.12 -5.12
C ASP A 80 -12.25 -4.26 -3.85
N PRO A 81 -11.43 -3.19 -3.87
CA PRO A 81 -11.23 -2.30 -2.74
C PRO A 81 -12.49 -1.50 -2.40
N TYR A 82 -13.35 -1.20 -3.39
CA TYR A 82 -14.55 -0.39 -3.18
C TYR A 82 -15.63 -1.09 -2.36
N ARG A 83 -15.53 -2.42 -2.22
CA ARG A 83 -16.39 -3.17 -1.31
C ARG A 83 -16.09 -2.92 0.17
N TYR A 84 -14.96 -2.31 0.50
CA TYR A 84 -14.54 -2.08 1.88
C TYR A 84 -14.11 -0.62 2.08
N ASP A 85 -14.97 0.19 2.71
CA ASP A 85 -14.65 1.58 3.06
C ASP A 85 -13.35 1.68 3.87
N SER A 86 -13.08 0.70 4.73
CA SER A 86 -11.84 0.61 5.50
C SER A 86 -10.60 0.49 4.62
N VAL A 87 -10.66 -0.28 3.54
CA VAL A 87 -9.55 -0.46 2.59
C VAL A 87 -9.38 0.79 1.73
N TYR A 88 -10.48 1.42 1.33
CA TYR A 88 -10.46 2.68 0.60
C TYR A 88 -9.75 3.78 1.42
N TRP A 89 -10.19 4.04 2.65
CA TRP A 89 -9.51 5.04 3.51
C TRP A 89 -8.12 4.56 3.97
N GLY A 90 -7.95 3.25 4.13
CA GLY A 90 -6.70 2.61 4.49
C GLY A 90 -5.62 2.83 3.43
N SER A 91 -5.93 2.69 2.15
CA SER A 91 -4.97 2.90 1.06
C SER A 91 -4.47 4.35 1.01
N LEU A 92 -5.37 5.32 1.21
CA LEU A 92 -4.99 6.72 1.35
C LEU A 92 -4.07 6.93 2.56
N PHE A 93 -4.44 6.39 3.73
CA PHE A 93 -3.63 6.50 4.94
C PHE A 93 -2.24 5.87 4.79
N PHE A 94 -2.15 4.66 4.22
CA PHE A 94 -0.88 3.98 3.97
C PHE A 94 -0.03 4.69 2.93
N SER A 95 -0.63 5.31 1.91
CA SER A 95 0.13 6.12 0.94
C SER A 95 0.86 7.28 1.62
N MET A 96 0.17 7.99 2.54
CA MET A 96 0.77 9.06 3.32
C MET A 96 1.83 8.52 4.29
N LEU A 97 1.56 7.39 4.96
CA LEU A 97 2.53 6.75 5.84
C LEU A 97 3.81 6.35 5.09
N TYR A 98 3.70 5.80 3.88
CA TYR A 98 4.85 5.36 3.11
C TYR A 98 5.77 6.55 2.76
N LEU A 99 5.21 7.75 2.56
CA LEU A 99 6.02 8.96 2.35
C LEU A 99 6.88 9.30 3.58
N LEU A 100 6.49 8.93 4.80
CA LEU A 100 7.34 9.10 6.00
C LEU A 100 8.57 8.18 5.97
N ALA A 101 8.51 7.08 5.21
CA ALA A 101 9.64 6.20 4.96
C ALA A 101 10.61 6.75 3.90
N THR A 102 10.38 7.95 3.36
CA THR A 102 11.38 8.62 2.51
C THR A 102 12.66 8.88 3.31
N PRO A 103 13.84 8.65 2.69
CA PRO A 103 15.12 8.95 3.32
C PRO A 103 15.29 10.47 3.44
N ARG A 104 16.01 10.92 4.47
CA ARG A 104 16.26 12.34 4.70
C ARG A 104 17.58 12.72 4.04
N ASN A 105 17.63 13.85 3.35
CA ASN A 105 18.86 14.30 2.74
C ASN A 105 19.83 14.77 3.84
N ASN A 106 20.82 13.94 4.15
CA ASN A 106 21.91 14.24 5.09
C ASN A 106 23.28 14.26 4.36
N PHE A 107 23.25 14.44 3.04
CA PHE A 107 24.42 14.50 2.16
C PHE A 107 24.87 15.93 1.91
#